data_AF-A0A814U0S9-F1
#
_entry.id   AF-A0A814U0S9-F1
#
_cell.length_a   1.000
_cell.length_b   1.000
_cell.length_c   1.000
_cell.angle_alpha   90.00
_cell.angle_beta   90.00
_cell.angle_gamma   90.00
#
_symmetry.space_group_name_H-M   'P 1'
#
loop_
_entity.id
_entity.type
_entity.pdbx_description
1 polymer ?
#
loop_
_entity_poly.entity_id
_entity_poly.type
_entity_poly.pdbx_seq_one_letter_code
_entity_poly.pdbx_strand_id
1 'polypeptide(L)'
;MKRLILTQFGIYLVPFIVFIVEFLFGWTRVKELINDGCDVVYTNIYIQVFNTIFGYALPMFLNVLVIYASVRHVHLTATLQRTQHHVSAREKYHHSLVIQFLCFYLIWGGLWSPYVIISQVSFSVENVMNTIILLSFIQIALDPIIIAALDVRFWHEWRKVWIHIKNKIFFNRANRRRIQPLTVNLN
;
A
#
# COMPACT_ATOMS: atom_id res chain seq x y z
N MET A 1 14.34 12.05 10.28
CA MET A 1 14.28 12.13 8.80
C MET A 1 15.27 11.20 8.12
N LYS A 2 16.59 11.29 8.37
CA LYS A 2 17.61 10.42 7.75
C LYS A 2 17.35 8.91 7.90
N ARG A 3 16.94 8.45 9.08
CA ARG A 3 16.59 7.03 9.33
C ARG A 3 15.37 6.58 8.52
N LEU A 4 14.35 7.42 8.41
CA LEU A 4 13.13 7.12 7.66
C LEU A 4 13.43 6.94 6.16
N ILE A 5 14.23 7.85 5.60
CA ILE A 5 14.68 7.81 4.20
C ILE A 5 15.50 6.54 3.95
N LEU A 6 16.42 6.20 4.86
CA LEU A 6 17.22 4.98 4.75
C LEU A 6 16.36 3.72 4.78
N THR A 7 15.35 3.67 5.65
CA THR A 7 14.41 2.54 5.71
C THR A 7 13.60 2.43 4.43
N GLN A 8 13.08 3.55 3.90
CA GLN A 8 12.37 3.58 2.63
C GLN A 8 13.26 3.13 1.46
N PHE A 9 14.50 3.59 1.43
CA PHE A 9 15.45 3.17 0.40
C PHE A 9 15.73 1.66 0.49
N GLY A 10 15.90 1.13 1.71
CA GLY A 10 16.08 -0.30 1.94
C GLY A 10 14.89 -1.16 1.47
N ILE A 11 13.65 -0.70 1.69
CA ILE A 11 12.44 -1.40 1.26
C ILE A 11 12.40 -1.59 -0.26
N TYR A 12 12.93 -0.63 -1.04
CA TYR A 12 12.96 -0.75 -2.50
C TYR A 12 14.26 -1.40 -3.03
N LEU A 13 15.39 -1.10 -2.41
CA LEU A 13 16.70 -1.58 -2.86
C LEU A 13 16.87 -3.08 -2.65
N VAL A 14 16.44 -3.61 -1.50
CA VAL A 14 16.58 -5.03 -1.16
C VAL A 14 15.86 -5.95 -2.16
N PRO A 15 14.55 -5.78 -2.46
CA PRO A 15 13.88 -6.64 -3.43
C PRO A 15 14.46 -6.46 -4.85
N PHE A 16 14.91 -5.26 -5.21
CA PHE A 16 15.56 -5.02 -6.49
C PHE A 16 16.88 -5.80 -6.64
N ILE A 17 17.73 -5.81 -5.61
CA ILE A 17 18.97 -6.58 -5.62
C ILE A 17 18.67 -8.09 -5.68
N VAL A 18 17.70 -8.56 -4.89
CA VAL A 18 17.28 -9.97 -4.92
C VAL A 18 16.83 -10.38 -6.31
N PHE A 19 16.01 -9.56 -6.97
CA PHE A 19 15.55 -9.83 -8.33
C PHE A 19 16.70 -9.90 -9.35
N ILE A 20 17.67 -8.97 -9.28
CA ILE A 20 18.86 -8.99 -10.14
C ILE A 20 19.66 -10.27 -9.93
N VAL A 21 19.90 -10.66 -8.68
CA VAL A 21 20.64 -11.88 -8.34
C VAL A 21 19.93 -13.10 -8.92
N GLU A 22 18.62 -13.22 -8.72
CA GLU A 22 17.84 -14.34 -9.27
C GLU A 22 17.92 -14.44 -10.79
N PHE A 23 17.91 -13.29 -11.47
CA PHE A 23 18.05 -13.26 -12.92
C PHE A 23 19.46 -13.68 -13.37
N LEU A 24 20.51 -13.19 -12.71
CA LEU A 24 21.91 -13.52 -13.01
C LEU A 24 22.23 -15.02 -12.80
N PHE A 25 21.64 -15.64 -11.78
CA PHE A 25 21.79 -17.08 -11.53
C PHE A 25 20.82 -17.95 -12.34
N GLY A 26 19.99 -17.35 -13.21
CA GLY A 26 19.02 -18.05 -14.05
C GLY A 26 17.90 -18.72 -13.24
N TRP A 27 17.65 -18.25 -12.01
CA TRP A 27 16.63 -18.74 -11.10
C TRP A 27 15.23 -18.27 -11.51
N THR A 28 15.16 -17.11 -12.17
CA THR A 28 13.98 -16.56 -12.82
C THR A 28 14.19 -16.48 -14.34
N ARG A 29 13.12 -16.65 -15.11
CA ARG A 29 13.12 -16.49 -16.57
C ARG A 29 11.89 -15.69 -17.00
N VAL A 30 12.06 -14.83 -17.99
CA VAL A 30 10.94 -14.15 -18.62
C VAL A 30 10.34 -15.10 -19.66
N LYS A 31 9.06 -15.41 -19.50
CA LYS A 31 8.28 -16.20 -20.45
C LYS A 31 7.27 -15.29 -21.13
N GLU A 32 7.22 -15.35 -22.45
CA GLU A 32 6.21 -14.67 -23.24
C GLU A 32 4.85 -15.34 -23.04
N LEU A 33 3.83 -14.54 -22.76
CA LEU A 33 2.42 -14.91 -22.68
C LEU A 33 1.72 -14.59 -24.01
N ILE A 34 0.62 -15.27 -24.26
CA ILE A 34 -0.26 -14.96 -25.39
C ILE A 34 -0.79 -13.52 -25.22
N ASN A 35 -0.69 -12.70 -26.27
CA ASN A 35 -0.99 -11.24 -26.33
C ASN A 35 0.14 -10.28 -25.87
N ASP A 36 1.38 -10.49 -26.30
CA ASP A 36 2.54 -9.61 -26.03
C ASP A 36 2.81 -9.37 -24.52
N GLY A 37 2.32 -10.26 -23.66
CA GLY A 37 2.57 -10.23 -22.23
C GLY A 37 3.92 -10.86 -21.91
N CYS A 38 4.60 -10.38 -20.87
CA CYS A 38 5.78 -11.04 -20.31
C CYS A 38 5.50 -11.37 -18.85
N ASP A 39 5.74 -12.62 -18.46
CA ASP A 39 5.63 -13.07 -17.07
C ASP A 39 6.95 -13.63 -16.57
N VAL A 40 7.22 -13.47 -15.27
CA VAL A 40 8.43 -13.97 -14.63
C VAL A 40 8.11 -15.33 -14.02
N VAL A 41 8.74 -16.37 -14.58
CA VAL A 41 8.55 -17.75 -14.13
C VAL A 41 9.78 -18.20 -13.36
N TYR A 42 9.56 -18.79 -12.19
CA TYR A 42 10.62 -19.41 -11.41
C TYR A 42 11.01 -20.77 -12.00
N THR A 43 12.31 -21.03 -12.08
CA THR A 43 12.82 -22.31 -12.59
C THR A 43 12.65 -23.47 -11.61
N ASN A 44 12.46 -23.16 -10.33
CA ASN A 44 12.37 -24.16 -9.27
C ASN A 44 11.34 -23.75 -8.20
N ILE A 45 10.57 -24.73 -7.72
CA ILE A 45 9.63 -24.57 -6.61
C ILE A 45 10.31 -24.07 -5.33
N TYR A 46 11.59 -24.42 -5.09
CA TYR A 46 12.32 -23.94 -3.92
C TYR A 46 12.52 -22.41 -3.94
N ILE A 47 12.75 -21.82 -5.12
CA ILE A 47 12.94 -20.38 -5.28
C ILE A 47 11.59 -19.66 -5.14
N GLN A 48 10.52 -20.24 -5.69
CA GLN A 48 9.15 -19.76 -5.52
C GLN A 48 8.72 -19.74 -4.05
N VAL A 49 9.03 -20.80 -3.29
CA VAL A 49 8.78 -20.87 -1.84
C VAL A 49 9.63 -19.85 -1.09
N PHE A 50 10.92 -19.73 -1.42
CA PHE A 50 11.81 -18.73 -0.83
C PHE A 50 11.25 -17.31 -1.00
N ASN A 51 10.88 -16.93 -2.23
CA ASN A 51 10.31 -15.62 -2.52
C ASN A 51 8.96 -15.39 -1.85
N THR A 52 8.13 -16.43 -1.75
CA THR A 52 6.87 -16.34 -1.00
C THR A 52 7.11 -16.07 0.49
N ILE A 53 8.14 -16.72 1.08
CA ILE A 53 8.47 -16.52 2.49
C ILE A 53 9.01 -15.10 2.72
N PHE A 54 10.03 -14.68 1.97
CA PHE A 54 10.72 -13.41 2.23
C PHE A 54 9.94 -12.20 1.70
N GLY A 55 9.24 -12.34 0.58
CA GLY A 55 8.43 -11.28 -0.02
C GLY A 55 7.09 -11.06 0.68
N TYR A 56 6.55 -12.08 1.33
CA TYR A 56 5.19 -12.02 1.90
C TYR A 56 5.07 -12.57 3.33
N ALA A 57 5.37 -13.85 3.56
CA ALA A 57 5.04 -14.50 4.82
C ALA A 57 5.78 -13.89 6.02
N LEU A 58 7.07 -13.59 5.86
CA LEU A 58 7.91 -13.00 6.90
C LEU A 58 7.53 -11.55 7.21
N PRO A 59 7.36 -10.64 6.23
CA PRO A 59 6.78 -9.32 6.47
C PRO A 59 5.43 -9.40 7.19
N MET A 60 4.55 -10.31 6.78
CA MET A 60 3.25 -10.47 7.41
C MET A 60 3.35 -10.93 8.86
N PHE A 61 4.21 -11.92 9.14
CA PHE A 61 4.45 -12.41 10.49
C PHE A 61 5.03 -11.32 11.40
N LEU A 62 6.00 -10.55 10.91
CA LEU A 62 6.57 -9.41 11.64
C LEU A 62 5.51 -8.35 11.96
N ASN A 63 4.61 -8.06 11.01
CA ASN A 63 3.50 -7.12 11.26
C ASN A 63 2.56 -7.63 12.35
N VAL A 64 2.21 -8.93 12.35
CA VAL A 64 1.39 -9.53 13.42
C VAL A 64 2.08 -9.41 14.78
N LEU A 65 3.39 -9.66 14.85
CA LEU A 65 4.15 -9.49 16.09
C LEU A 65 4.16 -8.04 16.58
N VAL A 66 4.33 -7.08 15.67
CA VAL A 66 4.29 -5.65 16.01
C VAL A 66 2.90 -5.25 16.51
N ILE A 67 1.83 -5.74 15.87
CA ILE A 67 0.45 -5.50 16.33
C ILE A 67 0.26 -6.09 17.73
N TYR A 68 0.68 -7.34 17.94
CA TYR A 68 0.59 -8.00 19.24
C TYR A 68 1.35 -7.21 20.32
N ALA A 69 2.59 -6.79 20.03
CA ALA A 69 3.39 -5.98 20.95
C ALA A 69 2.71 -4.63 21.26
N SER A 70 2.10 -4.01 20.25
CA SER A 70 1.39 -2.74 20.38
C SER A 70 0.12 -2.87 21.25
N VAL A 71 -0.67 -3.91 21.02
CA VAL A 71 -1.85 -4.23 21.85
C VAL A 71 -1.44 -4.57 23.29
N ARG A 72 -0.40 -5.38 23.45
CA ARG A 72 0.13 -5.74 24.78
C ARG A 72 0.63 -4.52 25.54
N HIS A 73 1.34 -3.61 24.86
CA HIS A 73 1.78 -2.35 25.46
C HIS A 73 0.60 -1.52 25.96
N VAL A 74 -0.42 -1.33 25.11
CA VAL A 74 -1.65 -0.60 25.47
C VAL A 74 -2.38 -1.26 26.65
N HIS A 75 -2.47 -2.59 26.68
CA HIS A 75 -3.12 -3.31 27.77
C HIS A 75 -2.37 -3.14 29.11
N LEU A 76 -1.03 -3.21 29.06
CA LEU A 76 -0.19 -3.04 30.25
C LEU A 76 -0.28 -1.61 30.79
N THR A 77 -0.25 -0.58 29.93
CA THR A 77 -0.39 0.80 30.38
C THR A 77 -1.82 1.10 30.87
N ALA A 78 -2.86 0.55 30.24
CA ALA A 78 -4.24 0.68 30.72
C ALA A 78 -4.46 0.04 32.11
N THR A 79 -3.81 -1.08 32.39
CA THR A 79 -3.92 -1.78 33.68
C THR A 79 -3.25 -0.99 34.81
N LEU A 80 -2.07 -0.40 34.54
CA LEU A 80 -1.36 0.48 35.47
C LEU A 80 -2.12 1.79 35.74
N GLN A 81 -2.90 2.26 34.76
CA GLN A 81 -3.66 3.51 34.87
C GLN A 81 -5.04 3.37 35.48
N ARG A 82 -5.62 2.17 35.55
CA ARG A 82 -6.85 1.96 36.34
C ARG A 82 -6.65 2.36 37.82
N THR A 83 -5.39 2.43 38.25
CA THR A 83 -4.93 2.88 39.57
C THR A 83 -4.64 4.40 39.64
N GLN A 84 -4.55 5.12 38.52
CA GLN A 84 -4.29 6.57 38.44
C GLN A 84 -5.45 7.29 37.72
N HIS A 85 -6.22 8.10 38.45
CA HIS A 85 -7.46 8.77 37.97
C HIS A 85 -7.31 9.79 36.82
N HIS A 86 -6.12 9.98 36.25
CA HIS A 86 -5.89 10.92 35.14
C HIS A 86 -5.35 10.22 33.89
N VAL A 87 -6.25 9.91 32.96
CA VAL A 87 -5.89 9.44 31.62
C VAL A 87 -5.41 10.63 30.79
N SER A 88 -4.14 10.62 30.37
CA SER A 88 -3.58 11.69 29.54
C SER A 88 -4.12 11.63 28.09
N ALA A 89 -4.34 12.79 27.46
CA ALA A 89 -4.81 12.88 26.07
C ALA A 89 -3.87 12.20 25.05
N ARG A 90 -2.57 12.08 25.39
CA ARG A 90 -1.55 11.40 24.59
C ARG A 90 -1.81 9.89 24.51
N GLU A 91 -2.36 9.30 25.55
CA GLU A 91 -2.57 7.84 25.62
C GLU A 91 -3.84 7.40 24.92
N LYS A 92 -4.92 8.19 25.04
CA LYS A 92 -6.13 8.01 24.22
C LYS A 92 -5.80 8.04 22.72
N TYR A 93 -4.83 8.86 22.33
CA TYR A 93 -4.32 8.90 20.97
C TYR A 93 -3.57 7.61 20.58
N HIS A 94 -2.68 7.09 21.44
CA HIS A 94 -2.00 5.82 21.19
C HIS A 94 -2.97 4.64 21.06
N HIS A 95 -4.01 4.57 21.90
CA HIS A 95 -5.03 3.52 21.83
C HIS A 95 -5.82 3.58 20.52
N SER A 96 -6.24 4.78 20.10
CA SER A 96 -6.91 4.98 18.80
C SER A 96 -6.02 4.55 17.63
N LEU A 97 -4.72 4.86 17.68
CA LEU A 97 -3.77 4.52 16.62
C LEU A 97 -3.56 3.00 16.50
N VAL A 98 -3.50 2.28 17.63
CA VAL A 98 -3.38 0.81 17.62
C VAL A 98 -4.64 0.16 17.02
N ILE A 99 -5.84 0.67 17.32
CA ILE A 99 -7.09 0.17 16.71
C ILE A 99 -7.10 0.43 15.20
N GLN A 100 -6.77 1.65 14.77
CA GLN A 100 -6.70 2.00 13.35
C GLN A 100 -5.71 1.09 12.60
N PHE A 101 -4.55 0.84 13.21
CA PHE A 101 -3.52 -0.04 12.66
C PHE A 101 -4.00 -1.51 12.58
N LEU A 102 -4.70 -2.00 13.60
CA LEU A 102 -5.27 -3.35 13.62
C LEU A 102 -6.38 -3.52 12.57
N CYS A 103 -7.30 -2.56 12.46
CA CYS A 103 -8.34 -2.56 11.44
C CYS A 103 -7.75 -2.51 10.03
N PHE A 104 -6.74 -1.67 9.82
CA PHE A 104 -6.01 -1.62 8.55
C PHE A 104 -5.44 -3.00 8.21
N TYR A 105 -4.70 -3.63 9.12
CA TYR A 105 -4.06 -4.92 8.84
C TYR A 105 -5.04 -6.09 8.70
N LEU A 106 -6.21 -6.05 9.34
CA LEU A 106 -7.26 -7.05 9.12
C LEU A 106 -7.87 -6.93 7.72
N ILE A 107 -8.19 -5.71 7.30
CA ILE A 107 -8.71 -5.44 5.96
C ILE A 107 -7.63 -5.79 4.92
N TRP A 108 -6.39 -5.36 5.17
CA TRP A 108 -5.23 -5.61 4.33
C TRP A 108 -4.98 -7.12 4.19
N GLY A 109 -4.89 -7.86 5.28
CA GLY A 109 -4.69 -9.32 5.25
C GLY A 109 -5.84 -10.06 4.55
N GLY A 110 -7.09 -9.67 4.80
CA GLY A 110 -8.26 -10.31 4.20
C GLY A 110 -8.39 -10.07 2.69
N LEU A 111 -8.14 -8.83 2.23
CA LEU A 111 -8.23 -8.49 0.81
C LEU A 111 -6.99 -8.91 0.01
N TRP A 112 -5.80 -8.88 0.60
CA TRP A 112 -4.54 -9.00 -0.15
C TRP A 112 -3.83 -10.34 -0.03
N SER A 113 -4.03 -11.10 1.06
CA SER A 113 -3.46 -12.44 1.21
C SER A 113 -3.80 -13.37 0.04
N PRO A 114 -5.06 -13.40 -0.46
CA PRO A 114 -5.39 -14.23 -1.62
C PRO A 114 -4.63 -13.85 -2.89
N TYR A 115 -4.47 -12.56 -3.19
CA TYR A 115 -3.74 -12.10 -4.39
C TYR A 115 -2.29 -12.59 -4.37
N VAL A 116 -1.57 -12.35 -3.27
CA VAL A 116 -0.15 -12.68 -3.18
C VAL A 116 0.05 -14.19 -3.25
N ILE A 117 -0.76 -14.97 -2.53
CA ILE A 117 -0.67 -16.44 -2.57
C ILE A 117 -0.96 -16.97 -3.97
N ILE A 118 -2.00 -16.48 -4.65
CA ILE A 118 -2.37 -16.96 -5.97
C ILE A 118 -1.30 -16.56 -7.01
N SER A 119 -0.74 -15.34 -6.93
CA SER A 119 0.37 -14.90 -7.81
C SER A 119 1.61 -15.77 -7.68
N GLN A 120 1.85 -16.36 -6.51
CA GLN A 120 2.97 -17.26 -6.26
C GLN A 120 2.64 -18.73 -6.51
N VAL A 121 1.41 -19.10 -6.89
CA VAL A 121 0.99 -20.51 -7.05
C VAL A 121 0.40 -20.80 -8.44
N SER A 122 -0.14 -19.80 -9.13
CA SER A 122 -0.86 -20.00 -10.39
C SER A 122 0.05 -20.28 -11.58
N PHE A 123 0.26 -21.56 -11.82
CA PHE A 123 0.61 -22.10 -13.12
C PHE A 123 -0.53 -21.83 -14.13
N SER A 124 -0.26 -20.99 -15.13
CA SER A 124 -0.77 -21.14 -16.50
C SER A 124 -2.29 -21.19 -16.74
N VAL A 125 -3.13 -20.50 -15.96
CA VAL A 125 -4.55 -20.30 -16.32
C VAL A 125 -4.82 -18.82 -16.60
N GLU A 126 -4.83 -18.46 -17.88
CA GLU A 126 -4.92 -17.06 -18.37
C GLU A 126 -6.10 -16.28 -17.79
N ASN A 127 -7.24 -16.93 -17.58
CA ASN A 127 -8.43 -16.31 -17.00
C ASN A 127 -8.26 -15.95 -15.51
N VAL A 128 -7.47 -16.72 -14.79
CA VAL A 128 -7.17 -16.46 -13.37
C VAL A 128 -6.18 -15.29 -13.29
N MET A 129 -5.18 -15.24 -14.18
CA MET A 129 -4.18 -14.16 -14.23
C MET A 129 -4.80 -12.78 -14.47
N ASN A 130 -5.72 -12.65 -15.43
CA ASN A 130 -6.39 -11.37 -15.70
C ASN A 130 -7.23 -10.89 -14.50
N THR A 131 -7.88 -11.82 -13.80
CA THR A 131 -8.66 -11.51 -12.59
C THR A 131 -7.74 -11.04 -11.45
N ILE A 132 -6.58 -11.68 -11.31
CA ILE A 132 -5.53 -11.32 -10.34
C ILE A 132 -5.00 -9.91 -10.63
N ILE A 133 -4.67 -9.60 -11.89
CA ILE A 133 -4.17 -8.28 -12.30
C ILE A 133 -5.22 -7.21 -12.01
N LEU A 134 -6.49 -7.45 -12.34
CA LEU A 134 -7.57 -6.50 -12.04
C LEU A 134 -7.70 -6.25 -10.53
N LEU A 135 -7.63 -7.31 -9.72
CA LEU A 135 -7.64 -7.22 -8.26
C LEU A 135 -6.50 -6.34 -7.74
N SER A 136 -5.31 -6.42 -8.36
CA SER A 136 -4.15 -5.59 -8.01
C SER A 136 -4.32 -4.09 -8.33
N PHE A 137 -5.06 -3.74 -9.38
CA PHE A 137 -5.36 -2.34 -9.68
C PHE A 137 -6.41 -1.76 -8.72
N ILE A 138 -7.45 -2.55 -8.45
CA ILE A 138 -8.46 -2.20 -7.44
C ILE A 138 -7.77 -2.04 -6.08
N GLN A 139 -6.78 -2.89 -5.78
CA GLN A 139 -5.97 -2.83 -4.57
C GLN A 139 -5.28 -1.48 -4.39
N ILE A 140 -4.46 -1.08 -5.36
CA ILE A 140 -3.70 0.17 -5.31
C ILE A 140 -4.63 1.38 -5.19
N ALA A 141 -5.83 1.31 -5.78
CA ALA A 141 -6.81 2.37 -5.73
C ALA A 141 -7.56 2.46 -4.38
N LEU A 142 -7.82 1.33 -3.72
CA LEU A 142 -8.56 1.30 -2.46
C LEU A 142 -7.70 1.63 -1.25
N ASP A 143 -6.41 1.33 -1.25
CA ASP A 143 -5.51 1.55 -0.11
C ASP A 143 -5.59 2.99 0.46
N PRO A 144 -5.49 4.07 -0.35
CA PRO A 144 -5.63 5.44 0.15
C PRO A 144 -7.02 5.73 0.73
N ILE A 145 -8.08 5.10 0.21
CA ILE A 145 -9.46 5.28 0.68
C ILE A 145 -9.64 4.62 2.05
N ILE A 146 -9.12 3.41 2.22
CA ILE A 146 -9.15 2.67 3.48
C ILE A 146 -8.35 3.44 4.54
N ILE A 147 -7.15 3.91 4.20
CA ILE A 147 -6.32 4.73 5.10
C ILE A 147 -7.04 6.03 5.48
N ALA A 148 -7.69 6.69 4.51
CA ALA A 148 -8.44 7.91 4.78
C ALA A 148 -9.70 7.69 5.63
N ALA A 149 -10.36 6.54 5.48
CA ALA A 149 -11.51 6.19 6.31
C ALA A 149 -11.09 5.86 7.75
N LEU A 150 -9.91 5.27 7.93
CA LEU A 150 -9.40 4.87 9.25
C LEU A 150 -8.75 6.05 9.99
N ASP A 151 -7.99 6.91 9.32
CA ASP A 151 -7.31 8.05 9.93
C ASP A 151 -7.97 9.39 9.59
N VAL A 152 -8.64 9.97 10.60
CA VAL A 152 -9.29 11.29 10.54
C VAL A 152 -8.30 12.41 10.17
N ARG A 153 -7.03 12.30 10.56
CA ARG A 153 -5.99 13.29 10.24
C ARG A 153 -5.65 13.25 8.77
N PHE A 154 -5.47 12.03 8.24
CA PHE A 154 -5.24 11.82 6.82
C PHE A 154 -6.41 12.35 6.00
N TRP A 155 -7.65 12.04 6.39
CA TRP A 155 -8.85 12.58 5.74
C TRP A 155 -8.88 14.10 5.73
N HIS A 156 -8.51 14.75 6.83
CA HIS A 156 -8.51 16.21 6.91
C HIS A 156 -7.53 16.86 5.93
N GLU A 157 -6.31 16.34 5.84
CA GLU A 157 -5.32 16.82 4.86
C GLU A 157 -5.73 16.46 3.43
N TRP A 158 -6.26 15.26 3.20
CA TRP A 158 -6.76 14.83 1.91
C TRP A 158 -7.91 15.70 1.40
N ARG A 159 -8.80 16.13 2.30
CA ARG A 159 -9.88 17.08 2.00
C ARG A 159 -9.34 18.42 1.51
N LYS A 160 -8.25 18.93 2.10
CA LYS A 160 -7.62 20.19 1.64
C LYS A 160 -7.06 20.03 0.23
N VAL A 161 -6.38 18.91 -0.04
CA VAL A 161 -5.89 18.57 -1.39
C VAL A 161 -7.04 18.51 -2.38
N TRP A 162 -8.14 17.84 -2.01
CA TRP A 162 -9.33 17.73 -2.87
C TRP A 162 -9.97 19.08 -3.17
N ILE A 163 -10.12 19.96 -2.17
CA ILE A 163 -10.62 21.32 -2.35
C ILE A 163 -9.70 22.11 -3.29
N HIS A 164 -8.39 21.98 -3.14
CA HIS A 164 -7.42 22.64 -4.01
C HIS A 164 -7.53 22.17 -5.47
N ILE A 165 -7.63 20.85 -5.69
CA ILE A 165 -7.83 20.25 -7.02
C ILE A 165 -9.15 20.73 -7.63
N LYS A 166 -10.25 20.66 -6.86
CA LYS A 166 -11.58 21.11 -7.30
C LYS A 166 -11.54 22.58 -7.72
N ASN A 167 -10.94 23.44 -6.90
CA ASN A 167 -10.82 24.88 -7.20
C ASN A 167 -9.97 25.12 -8.45
N LYS A 168 -8.86 24.41 -8.64
CA LYS A 168 -8.01 24.51 -9.84
C LYS A 168 -8.74 24.08 -11.11
N ILE A 169 -9.50 22.98 -11.05
CA ILE A 169 -10.33 22.51 -12.16
C ILE A 169 -11.45 23.52 -12.48
N PHE A 170 -12.09 24.08 -11.46
CA PHE A 170 -13.18 25.05 -11.63
C PHE A 170 -12.69 26.40 -12.17
N PHE A 171 -11.54 26.90 -11.70
CA PHE A 171 -10.89 28.10 -12.23
C PHE A 171 -10.44 27.91 -13.70
N ASN A 172 -9.89 26.75 -14.04
CA ASN A 172 -9.50 26.45 -15.43
C ASN A 172 -10.72 26.35 -16.37
N ARG A 173 -11.87 25.85 -15.88
CA ARG A 173 -13.14 25.86 -16.63
C ARG A 173 -13.72 27.28 -16.78
N ALA A 174 -13.59 28.12 -15.75
CA ALA A 174 -14.05 29.51 -15.80
C ALA A 174 -13.21 30.37 -16.76
N ASN A 175 -11.88 30.21 -16.76
CA ASN A 175 -10.99 30.92 -17.67
C ASN A 175 -11.09 30.45 -19.13
N ARG A 176 -11.35 29.15 -19.40
CA ARG A 176 -11.64 28.68 -20.77
C ARG A 176 -12.93 29.28 -21.37
N ARG A 177 -13.88 29.71 -20.54
CA ARG A 177 -15.08 30.42 -21.00
C ARG A 177 -14.88 31.93 -21.19
N ARG A 178 -13.72 32.48 -20.81
CA ARG A 178 -13.34 33.89 -20.99
C ARG A 178 -12.23 34.04 -22.05
N ILE A 179 -12.34 33.35 -23.18
CA ILE A 179 -11.61 33.78 -24.37
C ILE A 179 -12.33 35.04 -24.84
N GLN A 180 -11.72 36.20 -24.57
CA GLN A 180 -12.20 37.49 -25.07
C GLN A 180 -12.24 37.45 -26.60
N PRO A 181 -13.28 37.99 -27.25
CA PRO A 181 -13.26 38.15 -28.70
C PRO A 181 -12.06 39.04 -29.06
N LEU A 182 -11.19 38.57 -29.95
CA LEU A 182 -10.18 39.43 -30.56
C LEU A 182 -10.93 40.51 -31.34
N THR A 183 -10.97 41.73 -30.81
CA THR A 183 -11.29 42.91 -31.61
C THR A 183 -10.11 43.14 -32.54
N VAL A 184 -10.22 42.64 -33.76
CA VAL A 184 -9.34 43.01 -34.87
C VAL A 184 -9.71 44.44 -35.25
N ASN A 185 -8.90 45.42 -34.82
CA ASN A 185 -8.99 46.77 -35.36
C ASN A 185 -8.45 46.72 -36.79
N LEU A 186 -9.35 46.78 -37.77
CA LEU A 186 -9.03 47.07 -39.16
C LEU A 186 -8.78 48.58 -39.26
N ASN A 187 -7.50 48.95 -39.37
CA ASN A 187 -7.09 50.25 -39.89
C ASN A 187 -7.08 50.21 -41.42
#